data_AF-A0A699S5I2-F1
#
_entry.id   AF-A0A699S5I2-F1
#
_cell.length_a   1.000
_cell.length_b   1.000
_cell.length_c   1.000
_cell.angle_alpha   90.00
_cell.angle_beta   90.00
_cell.angle_gamma   90.00
#
_symmetry.space_group_name_H-M   'P 1'
#
loop_
_entity.id
_entity.type
_entity.pdbx_description
1 polymer ?
#
loop_
_entity_poly.entity_id
_entity_poly.type
_entity_poly.pdbx_seq_one_letter_code
_entity_poly.pdbx_strand_id
1 'polypeptide(L)'
;MFVVCACARHQVTPKECHLHAVKRIFRYLKGHPKLGLWYPKDSPFDLVAYSDSDYGGASKDRKSTSEGCQFLGRRLISWQCKKQTIVATSTTEAEYVAPASCCGQVL
;
A
#
# COMPACT_ATOMS: atom_id res chain seq x y z
N MET A 1 6.98 0.86 -4.14
CA MET A 1 5.83 0.20 -4.81
C MET A 1 5.88 -1.33 -4.68
N PHE A 2 5.06 -1.91 -3.79
CA PHE A 2 4.96 -3.36 -3.59
C PHE A 2 4.26 -4.06 -4.79
N VAL A 3 4.68 -5.29 -5.11
CA VAL A 3 4.20 -6.08 -6.28
C VAL A 3 2.67 -6.26 -6.28
N VAL A 4 2.06 -6.35 -5.10
CA VAL A 4 0.60 -6.47 -4.92
C VAL A 4 -0.12 -5.20 -5.39
N CYS A 5 0.39 -4.02 -5.04
CA CYS A 5 -0.19 -2.74 -5.44
C CYS A 5 -0.18 -2.57 -6.95
N ALA A 6 0.94 -2.97 -7.59
CA ALA A 6 1.08 -2.93 -9.05
C ALA A 6 0.02 -3.79 -9.74
N CYS A 7 -0.21 -5.00 -9.24
CA CYS A 7 -1.24 -5.88 -9.78
C CYS A 7 -2.65 -5.32 -9.55
N ALA A 8 -2.93 -4.78 -8.35
CA ALA A 8 -4.24 -4.23 -7.98
C ALA A 8 -4.67 -3.05 -8.86
N ARG A 9 -3.73 -2.21 -9.33
CA ARG A 9 -4.03 -1.11 -10.26
C ARG A 9 -4.69 -1.55 -11.56
N HIS A 10 -4.52 -2.81 -11.95
CA HIS A 10 -5.07 -3.37 -13.17
C HIS A 10 -6.23 -4.34 -12.93
N GLN A 11 -6.82 -4.35 -11.73
CA GLN A 11 -7.91 -5.26 -11.37
C GLN A 11 -9.15 -5.11 -12.28
N VAL A 12 -9.47 -3.88 -12.70
CA VAL A 12 -10.63 -3.61 -13.57
C VAL A 12 -10.41 -4.11 -15.00
N THR A 13 -9.16 -4.14 -15.47
CA THR A 13 -8.82 -4.60 -16.82
C THR A 13 -7.45 -5.30 -16.80
N PRO A 14 -7.40 -6.55 -16.30
CA PRO A 14 -6.15 -7.27 -16.16
C PRO A 14 -5.63 -7.73 -17.53
N LYS A 15 -4.31 -7.69 -17.69
CA LYS A 15 -3.60 -8.28 -18.84
C LYS A 15 -3.00 -9.62 -18.42
N GLU A 16 -2.63 -10.43 -19.40
CA GLU A 16 -2.02 -11.74 -19.17
C GLU A 16 -0.78 -11.66 -18.27
N CYS A 17 0.09 -10.65 -18.47
CA CYS A 17 1.26 -10.42 -17.62
C CYS A 17 0.89 -10.17 -16.14
N HIS A 18 -0.21 -9.47 -15.86
CA HIS A 18 -0.69 -9.23 -14.49
C HIS A 18 -1.20 -10.54 -13.87
N LEU A 19 -1.90 -11.37 -14.64
CA LEU A 19 -2.36 -12.69 -14.19
C LEU A 19 -1.18 -13.61 -13.85
N HIS A 20 -0.11 -13.59 -14.65
CA HIS A 20 1.11 -14.35 -14.33
C HIS A 20 1.77 -13.87 -13.04
N ALA A 21 1.82 -12.55 -12.80
CA ALA A 21 2.35 -12.00 -11.56
C ALA A 21 1.51 -12.43 -10.34
N VAL A 22 0.18 -12.33 -10.43
CA VAL A 22 -0.74 -12.78 -9.37
C VAL A 22 -0.60 -14.28 -9.09
N LYS A 23 -0.50 -15.12 -10.13
CA LYS A 23 -0.24 -16.56 -9.96
C LYS A 23 1.10 -16.83 -9.25
N ARG A 24 2.15 -16.04 -9.52
CA ARG A 24 3.43 -16.15 -8.80
C ARG A 24 3.29 -15.79 -7.33
N ILE A 25 2.56 -14.71 -7.01
CA ILE A 25 2.27 -14.31 -5.63
C ILE A 25 1.55 -15.43 -4.88
N PHE A 26 0.49 -16.00 -5.46
CA PHE A 26 -0.25 -17.09 -4.82
C PHE A 26 0.58 -18.37 -4.64
N ARG A 27 1.45 -18.71 -5.61
CA ARG A 27 2.38 -19.85 -5.44
C ARG A 27 3.37 -19.62 -4.30
N TYR A 28 3.88 -18.39 -4.15
CA TYR A 28 4.76 -18.04 -3.03
C TYR A 28 4.05 -18.21 -1.68
N LEU A 29 2.82 -17.70 -1.55
CA LEU A 29 2.01 -17.83 -0.34
C LEU A 29 1.71 -19.31 -0.03
N LYS A 30 1.35 -20.11 -1.04
CA LYS A 30 1.12 -21.56 -0.89
C LYS A 30 2.38 -22.31 -0.44
N GLY A 31 3.56 -21.87 -0.88
CA GLY A 31 4.84 -22.47 -0.49
C GLY A 31 5.27 -22.17 0.95
N HIS A 32 4.71 -21.13 1.57
CA HIS A 32 5.12 -20.65 2.91
C HIS A 32 3.92 -20.48 3.86
N PRO A 33 3.12 -21.53 4.11
CA PRO A 33 1.89 -21.41 4.92
C PRO A 33 2.15 -21.08 6.40
N LYS A 34 3.37 -21.33 6.89
CA LYS A 34 3.77 -21.01 8.27
C LYS A 34 4.34 -19.60 8.42
N LEU A 35 4.56 -18.87 7.32
CA LEU A 35 5.07 -17.52 7.36
C LEU A 35 3.93 -16.57 7.68
N GLY A 36 3.98 -15.94 8.85
CA GLY A 36 2.95 -15.03 9.32
C GLY A 36 3.50 -14.04 10.34
N LEU A 37 2.73 -12.99 10.60
CA LEU A 37 3.01 -12.02 11.65
C LEU A 37 2.44 -12.54 12.97
N TRP A 38 3.25 -12.51 14.03
CA TRP A 38 2.85 -12.93 15.37
C TRP A 38 2.64 -11.73 16.29
N TYR A 39 1.48 -11.66 16.95
CA TYR A 39 1.11 -10.59 17.88
C TYR A 39 0.94 -11.16 19.30
N PRO A 40 1.94 -11.03 20.20
CA PRO A 40 1.80 -11.39 21.60
C PRO A 40 0.77 -10.50 22.29
N LYS A 41 0.04 -11.09 23.24
CA LYS A 41 -0.96 -10.40 24.05
C LYS A 41 -0.40 -9.23 24.87
N ASP A 42 0.84 -9.37 25.33
CA ASP A 42 1.47 -8.42 26.27
C ASP A 42 2.30 -7.33 25.58
N SER A 43 2.12 -7.12 24.26
CA SER A 43 2.82 -6.02 23.59
C SER A 43 2.18 -4.66 23.92
N PRO A 44 2.98 -3.61 24.14
CA PRO A 44 2.46 -2.27 24.35
C PRO A 44 1.59 -1.84 23.16
N PHE A 45 0.49 -1.17 23.46
CA PHE A 45 -0.40 -0.61 22.45
C PHE A 45 0.19 0.70 21.92
N ASP A 46 1.15 0.57 21.01
CA ASP A 46 1.82 1.68 20.34
C ASP A 46 1.44 1.65 18.85
N LEU A 47 0.50 2.50 18.45
CA LEU A 47 0.01 2.56 17.08
C LEU A 47 0.70 3.69 16.33
N VAL A 48 1.59 3.33 15.40
CA VAL A 48 2.37 4.27 14.59
C VAL A 48 1.98 4.14 13.14
N ALA A 49 1.65 5.26 12.51
CA ALA A 49 1.32 5.30 11.10
C ALA A 49 2.35 6.13 10.34
N TYR A 50 2.82 5.60 9.21
CA TYR A 50 3.67 6.30 8.26
C TYR A 50 2.88 6.53 6.98
N SER A 51 3.10 7.68 6.36
CA SER A 51 2.52 8.04 5.07
C SER A 51 3.60 8.62 4.17
N ASP A 52 3.50 8.34 2.88
CA ASP A 52 4.41 8.82 1.85
C ASP A 52 3.62 9.12 0.58
N SER A 53 4.14 10.00 -0.26
CA SER A 53 3.55 10.28 -1.56
C SER A 53 4.58 10.27 -2.70
N ASP A 54 4.23 9.60 -3.79
CA ASP A 54 5.00 9.65 -5.03
C ASP A 54 4.31 10.64 -6.00
N TYR A 55 4.92 11.81 -6.19
CA TYR A 55 4.43 12.83 -7.10
C TYR A 55 4.64 12.44 -8.55
N GLY A 56 3.56 12.39 -9.33
CA GLY A 56 3.63 12.15 -10.78
C GLY A 56 4.10 10.74 -11.18
N GLY A 57 4.26 9.80 -10.23
CA GLY A 57 4.76 8.44 -10.49
C GLY A 57 3.91 7.58 -11.41
N ALA A 58 2.66 7.97 -11.70
CA ALA A 58 1.84 7.31 -12.72
C ALA A 58 2.14 7.87 -14.11
N SER A 59 3.01 7.19 -14.88
CA SER A 59 3.39 7.58 -16.25
C SER A 59 2.22 7.80 -17.22
N LYS A 60 1.06 7.17 -16.97
CA LYS A 60 -0.10 7.22 -17.86
C LYS A 60 -1.02 8.43 -17.64
N ASP A 61 -1.13 8.96 -16.42
CA ASP A 61 -2.06 10.05 -16.09
C ASP A 61 -1.52 11.07 -15.09
N ARG A 62 -0.21 11.02 -14.77
CA ARG A 62 0.51 11.93 -13.86
C ARG A 62 -0.09 12.05 -12.46
N LYS A 63 -1.01 11.17 -12.08
CA LYS A 63 -1.58 11.16 -10.74
C LYS A 63 -0.55 10.65 -9.75
N SER A 64 -0.48 11.31 -8.60
CA SER A 64 0.35 10.88 -7.49
C SER A 64 -0.18 9.59 -6.86
N THR A 65 0.70 8.86 -6.20
CA THR A 65 0.34 7.69 -5.40
C THR A 65 0.56 8.01 -3.93
N SER A 66 -0.46 7.88 -3.11
CA SER A 66 -0.30 7.89 -1.66
C SER A 66 -0.05 6.47 -1.17
N GLU A 67 1.07 6.27 -0.49
CA GLU A 67 1.38 5.04 0.25
C GLU A 67 1.26 5.32 1.75
N GLY A 68 0.87 4.32 2.50
CA GLY A 68 0.81 4.42 3.96
C GLY A 68 0.87 3.04 4.59
N CYS A 69 1.38 2.98 5.81
CA CYS A 69 1.46 1.76 6.58
C CYS A 69 1.25 2.05 8.06
N GLN A 70 0.50 1.17 8.71
CA GLN A 70 0.19 1.25 10.13
C GLN A 70 0.87 0.09 10.84
N PHE A 71 1.53 0.41 11.95
CA PHE A 71 2.25 -0.53 12.79
C PHE A 71 1.67 -0.54 14.20
N LEU A 72 1.48 -1.74 14.75
CA LEU A 72 1.25 -1.95 16.17
C LEU A 72 2.57 -2.44 16.79
N GLY A 73 3.21 -1.56 17.57
CA GLY A 73 4.61 -1.69 17.96
C GLY A 73 5.50 -1.75 16.74
N ARG A 74 6.24 -2.86 16.57
CA ARG A 74 7.12 -3.09 15.41
C ARG A 74 6.49 -3.92 14.28
N ARG A 75 5.17 -4.13 14.31
CA ARG A 75 4.49 -5.09 13.42
C ARG A 75 3.48 -4.40 12.52
N LEU A 76 3.60 -4.63 11.22
CA LEU A 76 2.72 -4.06 10.21
C LEU A 76 1.32 -4.68 10.31
N ILE A 77 0.31 -3.90 10.70
CA ILE A 77 -1.08 -4.38 10.81
C ILE A 77 -1.87 -4.12 9.52
N SER A 78 -1.59 -3.00 8.85
CA SER A 78 -2.24 -2.63 7.61
C SER A 78 -1.31 -1.75 6.78
N TRP A 79 -1.57 -1.74 5.48
CA TRP A 79 -0.87 -0.89 4.54
C TRP A 79 -1.81 -0.55 3.39
N GLN A 80 -1.56 0.58 2.75
CA GLN A 80 -2.26 1.02 1.57
C GLN A 80 -1.30 1.62 0.55
N CYS A 81 -1.65 1.45 -0.72
CA CYS A 81 -1.04 2.15 -1.84
C CYS A 81 -2.19 2.51 -2.76
N LYS A 82 -2.61 3.78 -2.69
CA LYS A 82 -3.77 4.27 -3.41
C LYS A 82 -3.36 5.38 -4.34
N LYS A 83 -3.81 5.28 -5.59
CA LYS A 83 -3.70 6.38 -6.54
C LYS A 83 -4.59 7.53 -6.07
N GLN A 84 -4.04 8.74 -6.01
CA GLN A 84 -4.82 9.92 -5.64
C GLN A 84 -5.92 10.16 -6.69
N THR A 85 -7.09 10.59 -6.22
CA THR A 85 -8.22 10.95 -7.11
C THR A 85 -7.93 12.24 -7.86
N ILE A 86 -7.34 13.21 -7.15
CA ILE A 86 -6.89 14.49 -7.69
C ILE A 86 -5.51 14.37 -8.33
N VAL A 87 -5.24 15.23 -9.31
CA VAL A 87 -3.89 15.41 -9.87
C VAL A 87 -3.22 16.50 -9.05
N ALA A 88 -2.24 16.14 -8.22
CA ALA A 88 -1.46 17.13 -7.49
C ALA A 88 -0.64 17.98 -8.46
N THR A 89 -0.52 19.27 -8.19
CA THR A 89 0.26 20.23 -8.98
C THR A 89 1.69 20.38 -8.45
N SER A 90 1.95 19.95 -7.21
CA SER A 90 3.28 19.95 -6.57
C SER A 90 3.50 18.70 -5.71
N THR A 91 4.76 18.45 -5.35
CA THR A 91 5.15 17.42 -4.37
C THR A 91 4.50 17.70 -3.02
N THR A 92 4.52 18.96 -2.56
CA THR A 92 3.91 19.37 -1.29
C THR A 92 2.42 19.05 -1.22
N GLU A 93 1.70 19.29 -2.31
CA GLU A 93 0.27 18.98 -2.38
C GLU A 93 0.02 17.45 -2.32
N ALA A 94 0.83 16.66 -3.02
CA ALA A 94 0.75 15.20 -2.96
C ALA A 94 1.05 14.67 -1.55
N GLU A 95 2.05 15.25 -0.88
CA GLU A 95 2.44 14.94 0.50
C GLU A 95 1.36 15.29 1.51
N TYR A 96 0.54 16.30 1.26
CA TYR A 96 -0.56 16.66 2.17
C TYR A 96 -1.75 15.69 2.08
N VAL A 97 -1.98 15.11 0.90
CA VAL A 97 -3.08 14.15 0.67
C VAL A 97 -2.79 12.78 1.30
N ALA A 98 -1.52 12.35 1.30
CA ALA A 98 -1.10 11.06 1.87
C ALA A 98 -1.46 10.85 3.36
N PRO A 99 -1.13 11.76 4.30
CA PRO A 99 -1.45 11.61 5.71
C PRO A 99 -2.96 11.69 5.95
N ALA A 100 -3.71 12.50 5.20
CA ALA A 100 -5.17 12.53 5.31
C ALA A 100 -5.81 11.16 4.98
N SER A 101 -5.34 10.51 3.92
CA SER A 101 -5.75 9.14 3.57
C SER A 101 -5.28 8.10 4.60
N CYS A 102 -4.14 8.32 5.25
CA CYS A 102 -3.60 7.43 6.27
C CYS A 102 -4.40 7.51 7.58
N CYS A 103 -4.70 8.71 8.05
CA CYS A 103 -5.49 8.94 9.27
C CYS A 103 -6.90 8.35 9.15
N GLY A 104 -7.54 8.46 7.99
CA GLY A 104 -8.87 7.87 7.77
C GLY A 104 -8.93 6.33 7.79
N GLN A 105 -7.79 5.63 7.81
CA GLN A 105 -7.73 4.18 8.02
C GLN A 105 -7.42 3.80 9.47
N VAL A 106 -6.85 4.74 10.24
CA VAL A 106 -6.46 4.54 11.64
C VAL A 106 -7.62 4.83 12.59
N LEU A 107 -8.45 5.82 12.22
CA LEU A 107 -9.69 6.21 12.91
C LEU A 107 -10.87 5.33 12.48
#